data_AF-A0A9P5VRE3-F1
#
_entry.id   AF-A0A9P5VRE3-F1
#
_cell.length_a   1.000
_cell.length_b   1.000
_cell.length_c   1.000
_cell.angle_alpha   90.00
_cell.angle_beta   90.00
_cell.angle_gamma   90.00
#
_symmetry.space_group_name_H-M   'P 1'
#
loop_
_entity.id
_entity.type
_entity.pdbx_description
1 polymer ?
#
loop_
_entity_poly.entity_id
_entity_poly.type
_entity_poly.pdbx_seq_one_letter_code
_entity_poly.pdbx_strand_id
1 'polypeptide(L)'
;MWCNNCCLCFPVRGGGMWLAGLNILTNAIGGVLLFLWGSYFFSSTMALLFGGFSAIQAVTAGIAFLGMCNWSYMMTRMFVYIQWLVAFLATARIGVMAFQLESHKAHISAECWGAVNDKGYSPQGTAAAFYCNTPIDTFIMIFIAGLVVDYALNLYMYFVVWRFYVRMRLYPFQKGVAMTYEHGLYEI
;
A
#
# COMPACT_ATOMS: atom_id res chain seq x y z
N MET A 1 -31.89 5.84 7.12
CA MET A 1 -30.90 6.94 7.26
C MET A 1 -29.54 6.29 7.44
N TRP A 2 -28.70 6.31 6.40
CA TRP A 2 -27.33 5.80 6.51
C TRP A 2 -26.52 6.81 7.33
N CYS A 3 -25.97 6.37 8.44
CA CYS A 3 -25.22 7.19 9.37
C CYS A 3 -23.99 7.80 8.68
N ASN A 4 -23.95 9.14 8.60
CA ASN A 4 -22.94 9.90 7.86
C ASN A 4 -21.49 9.65 8.34
N ASN A 5 -21.30 9.10 9.55
CA ASN A 5 -20.00 8.75 10.13
C ASN A 5 -19.82 7.29 10.55
N CYS A 6 -20.80 6.40 10.32
CA CYS A 6 -20.64 5.02 10.75
C CYS A 6 -19.55 4.32 9.91
N CYS A 7 -18.60 3.69 10.61
CA CYS A 7 -17.39 3.04 10.08
C CYS A 7 -16.33 3.95 9.41
N LEU A 8 -16.38 5.28 9.62
CA LEU A 8 -15.32 6.19 9.20
C LEU A 8 -14.42 6.53 10.38
N CYS A 9 -13.20 6.00 10.41
CA CYS A 9 -12.16 6.51 11.31
C CYS A 9 -11.64 7.90 10.87
N PHE A 10 -11.90 8.29 9.62
CA PHE A 10 -11.38 9.51 9.02
C PHE A 10 -12.46 10.25 8.21
N PRO A 11 -12.41 11.60 8.13
CA PRO A 11 -13.37 12.37 7.34
C PRO A 11 -13.28 11.99 5.85
N VAL A 12 -14.43 11.83 5.17
CA VAL A 12 -14.53 11.22 3.84
C VAL A 12 -13.59 11.83 2.80
N ARG A 13 -13.39 13.15 2.82
CA ARG A 13 -12.54 13.87 1.85
C ARG A 13 -11.10 14.00 2.33
N GLY A 14 -10.86 14.81 3.36
CA GLY A 14 -9.49 15.08 3.85
C GLY A 14 -8.79 13.81 4.36
N GLY A 15 -9.54 12.95 5.04
CA GLY A 15 -9.06 11.67 5.53
C GLY A 15 -8.80 10.65 4.42
N GLY A 16 -9.66 10.61 3.41
CA GLY A 16 -9.44 9.80 2.20
C GLY A 16 -8.19 10.24 1.43
N MET A 17 -7.99 11.55 1.28
CA MET A 17 -6.80 12.12 0.63
C MET A 17 -5.52 11.77 1.40
N TRP A 18 -5.53 11.91 2.73
CA TRP A 18 -4.39 11.54 3.56
C TRP A 18 -4.04 10.06 3.43
N LEU A 19 -5.06 9.19 3.48
CA LEU A 19 -4.87 7.75 3.37
C LEU A 19 -4.37 7.33 1.98
N ALA A 20 -4.86 7.96 0.91
CA ALA A 20 -4.34 7.75 -0.44
C ALA A 20 -2.88 8.21 -0.54
N GLY A 21 -2.53 9.36 0.04
CA GLY A 21 -1.15 9.84 0.13
C GLY A 21 -0.22 8.87 0.88
N LEU A 22 -0.68 8.33 2.01
CA LEU A 22 0.05 7.33 2.77
C LEU A 22 0.29 6.06 1.94
N ASN A 23 -0.73 5.54 1.26
CA ASN A 23 -0.60 4.37 0.39
C ASN A 23 0.36 4.60 -0.79
N ILE A 24 0.38 5.81 -1.36
CA ILE A 24 1.37 6.17 -2.40
C ILE A 24 2.79 6.05 -1.83
N LEU A 25 3.03 6.62 -0.64
CA LEU A 25 4.35 6.61 0.00
C LEU A 25 4.78 5.20 0.39
N THR A 26 3.92 4.42 1.05
CA THR A 26 4.28 3.05 1.48
C THR A 26 4.58 2.15 0.30
N ASN A 27 3.76 2.22 -0.76
CA ASN A 27 3.96 1.40 -1.95
C ASN A 27 5.15 1.85 -2.80
N ALA A 28 5.44 3.16 -2.86
CA ALA A 28 6.64 3.67 -3.53
C ALA A 28 7.92 3.22 -2.79
N ILE A 29 7.97 3.38 -1.47
CA ILE A 29 9.12 2.95 -0.66
C ILE A 29 9.29 1.43 -0.77
N GLY A 30 8.21 0.66 -0.59
CA GLY A 30 8.24 -0.79 -0.72
C GLY A 30 8.68 -1.26 -2.12
N GLY A 31 8.22 -0.59 -3.18
CA GLY A 31 8.65 -0.85 -4.55
C GLY A 31 10.15 -0.61 -4.75
N VAL A 32 10.66 0.55 -4.32
CA VAL A 32 12.09 0.89 -4.43
C VAL A 32 12.97 -0.10 -3.65
N LEU A 33 12.56 -0.48 -2.43
CA LEU A 33 13.29 -1.47 -1.63
C LEU A 33 13.32 -2.84 -2.32
N LEU A 34 12.22 -3.28 -2.94
CA LEU A 34 12.18 -4.53 -3.70
C LEU A 34 13.04 -4.47 -4.97
N PHE A 35 13.17 -3.31 -5.62
CA PHE A 35 14.06 -3.19 -6.78
C PHE A 35 15.55 -3.19 -6.40
N LEU A 36 15.92 -2.60 -5.26
CA LEU A 36 17.30 -2.54 -4.82
C LEU A 36 17.77 -3.83 -4.16
N TRP A 37 16.96 -4.43 -3.30
CA TRP A 37 17.35 -5.59 -2.48
C TRP A 37 16.54 -6.84 -2.74
N GLY A 38 15.55 -6.82 -3.63
CA GLY A 38 14.72 -8.00 -3.89
C GLY A 38 15.52 -9.19 -4.43
N SER A 39 16.64 -8.97 -5.11
CA SER A 39 17.52 -10.05 -5.58
C SER A 39 18.20 -10.84 -4.47
N TYR A 40 18.30 -10.29 -3.25
CA TYR A 40 18.84 -11.00 -2.09
C TYR A 40 17.82 -11.96 -1.47
N PHE A 41 16.53 -11.65 -1.58
CA PHE A 41 15.45 -12.41 -0.96
C PHE A 41 14.73 -13.35 -1.94
N PHE A 42 14.72 -12.99 -3.23
CA PHE A 42 13.97 -13.68 -4.27
C PHE A 42 14.80 -13.82 -5.54
N SER A 43 14.38 -14.74 -6.42
CA SER A 43 14.88 -14.77 -7.79
C SER A 43 14.65 -13.41 -8.48
N SER A 44 15.60 -12.97 -9.30
CA SER A 44 15.61 -11.64 -9.93
C SER A 44 14.32 -11.33 -10.71
N THR A 45 13.71 -12.33 -11.34
CA THR A 45 12.43 -12.19 -12.05
C THR A 45 11.24 -12.02 -11.12
N MET A 46 11.21 -12.72 -9.98
CA MET A 46 10.14 -12.62 -8.99
C MET A 46 10.18 -11.29 -8.25
N ALA A 47 11.38 -10.83 -7.89
CA ALA A 47 11.59 -9.50 -7.30
C ALA A 47 11.02 -8.38 -8.19
N LEU A 48 11.27 -8.46 -9.50
CA LEU A 48 10.78 -7.48 -10.47
C LEU A 48 9.24 -7.49 -10.59
N LEU A 49 8.62 -8.68 -10.58
CA LEU A 49 7.14 -8.80 -10.58
C LEU A 49 6.53 -8.17 -9.32
N PHE A 50 7.14 -8.41 -8.17
CA PHE A 50 6.69 -7.86 -6.90
C PHE A 50 6.87 -6.34 -6.80
N GLY A 51 8.00 -5.81 -7.27
CA GLY A 51 8.24 -4.38 -7.36
C GLY A 51 7.29 -3.69 -8.34
N GLY A 52 7.03 -4.33 -9.49
CA GLY A 52 6.03 -3.86 -10.47
C GLY A 52 4.62 -3.79 -9.90
N PHE A 53 4.23 -4.77 -9.07
CA PHE A 53 2.92 -4.76 -8.42
C PHE A 53 2.77 -3.60 -7.42
N SER A 54 3.81 -3.33 -6.61
CA SER A 54 3.83 -2.15 -5.74
C SER A 54 3.72 -0.84 -6.53
N ALA A 55 4.34 -0.74 -7.70
CA ALA A 55 4.20 0.43 -8.56
C ALA A 55 2.75 0.60 -9.08
N ILE A 56 2.08 -0.50 -9.46
CA ILE A 56 0.66 -0.47 -9.86
C ILE A 56 -0.22 0.02 -8.69
N GLN A 57 0.00 -0.48 -7.47
CA GLN A 57 -0.73 -0.03 -6.28
C GLN A 57 -0.52 1.46 -5.98
N ALA A 58 0.71 1.96 -6.15
CA ALA A 58 1.01 3.39 -5.98
C ALA A 58 0.28 4.25 -7.04
N VAL A 59 0.23 3.79 -8.29
CA VAL A 59 -0.51 4.48 -9.37
C VAL A 59 -2.01 4.50 -9.09
N THR A 60 -2.60 3.38 -8.65
CA THR A 60 -4.04 3.34 -8.31
C THR A 60 -4.37 4.24 -7.12
N ALA A 61 -3.50 4.30 -6.11
CA ALA A 61 -3.64 5.24 -5.00
C ALA A 61 -3.53 6.70 -5.48
N GLY A 62 -2.66 6.99 -6.45
CA GLY A 62 -2.58 8.29 -7.13
C GLY A 62 -3.87 8.69 -7.85
N ILE A 63 -4.51 7.75 -8.56
CA ILE A 63 -5.80 7.98 -9.21
C ILE A 63 -6.88 8.29 -8.16
N ALA A 64 -6.90 7.58 -7.03
CA ALA A 64 -7.82 7.87 -5.93
C ALA A 64 -7.59 9.28 -5.37
N PHE A 65 -6.33 9.64 -5.12
CA PHE A 65 -5.94 10.96 -4.61
C PHE A 65 -6.43 12.08 -5.54
N LEU A 66 -6.10 12.01 -6.84
CA LEU A 66 -6.54 12.99 -7.84
C LEU A 66 -8.06 13.01 -8.00
N GLY A 67 -8.72 11.86 -7.91
CA GLY A 67 -10.18 11.75 -7.98
C GLY A 67 -10.87 12.50 -6.83
N MET A 68 -10.32 12.42 -5.62
CA MET A 68 -10.82 13.13 -4.45
C MET A 68 -10.48 14.63 -4.47
N CYS A 69 -9.31 15.02 -4.98
CA CYS A 69 -8.93 16.43 -5.15
C CYS A 69 -9.90 17.16 -6.08
N ASN A 70 -10.20 16.57 -7.23
CA ASN A 70 -10.95 17.22 -8.31
C ASN A 70 -12.47 16.97 -8.29
N TRP A 71 -12.99 16.25 -7.27
CA TRP A 71 -14.40 15.81 -7.23
C TRP A 71 -14.82 15.09 -8.53
N SER A 72 -13.91 14.31 -9.10
CA SER A 72 -14.11 13.70 -10.41
C SER A 72 -14.85 12.37 -10.28
N TYR A 73 -16.10 12.34 -10.76
CA TYR A 73 -16.91 11.13 -10.82
C TYR A 73 -16.26 10.04 -11.69
N MET A 74 -15.63 10.42 -12.81
CA MET A 74 -15.02 9.46 -13.72
C MET A 74 -13.79 8.78 -13.12
N MET A 75 -12.91 9.55 -12.45
CA MET A 75 -11.69 9.02 -11.82
C MET A 75 -12.00 8.10 -10.65
N THR A 76 -12.96 8.49 -9.81
CA THR A 76 -13.37 7.68 -8.65
C THR A 76 -14.08 6.40 -9.09
N ARG A 77 -14.89 6.45 -10.16
CA ARG A 77 -15.46 5.25 -10.77
C ARG A 77 -14.36 4.31 -11.29
N MET A 78 -13.38 4.83 -12.02
CA MET A 78 -12.26 4.05 -12.55
C MET A 78 -11.48 3.37 -11.41
N PHE A 79 -11.18 4.11 -10.33
CA PHE A 79 -10.52 3.55 -9.16
C PHE A 79 -11.31 2.39 -8.54
N VAL A 80 -12.61 2.55 -8.29
CA VAL A 80 -13.43 1.49 -7.66
C VAL A 80 -13.43 0.21 -8.48
N TYR A 81 -13.46 0.29 -9.81
CA TYR A 81 -13.39 -0.90 -10.67
C TYR A 81 -12.00 -1.55 -10.67
N ILE A 82 -10.93 -0.76 -10.80
CA ILE A 82 -9.56 -1.28 -10.87
C ILE A 82 -9.11 -1.84 -9.52
N GLN A 83 -9.41 -1.14 -8.43
CA GLN A 83 -8.95 -1.48 -7.08
C GLN A 83 -9.46 -2.84 -6.62
N TRP A 84 -10.65 -3.27 -7.06
CA TRP A 84 -11.15 -4.61 -6.74
C TRP A 84 -10.27 -5.71 -7.34
N LEU A 85 -9.85 -5.55 -8.60
CA LEU A 85 -8.94 -6.49 -9.27
C LEU A 85 -7.55 -6.46 -8.62
N VAL A 86 -7.05 -5.26 -8.31
CA VAL A 86 -5.76 -5.09 -7.60
C VAL A 86 -5.81 -5.71 -6.21
N ALA A 87 -6.90 -5.57 -5.46
CA ALA A 87 -7.06 -6.18 -4.15
C ALA A 87 -7.02 -7.72 -4.23
N PHE A 88 -7.62 -8.31 -5.26
CA PHE A 88 -7.54 -9.76 -5.47
C PHE A 88 -6.09 -10.21 -5.74
N LEU A 89 -5.40 -9.54 -6.66
CA LEU A 89 -3.98 -9.83 -6.96
C LEU A 89 -3.06 -9.58 -5.76
N ALA A 90 -3.38 -8.61 -4.90
CA ALA A 90 -2.62 -8.34 -3.69
C ALA A 90 -2.66 -9.51 -2.70
N THR A 91 -3.81 -10.18 -2.56
CA THR A 91 -3.89 -11.40 -1.71
C THR A 91 -3.00 -12.52 -2.23
N ALA A 92 -3.01 -12.77 -3.55
CA ALA A 92 -2.14 -13.75 -4.19
C ALA A 92 -0.66 -13.40 -3.98
N ARG A 93 -0.29 -12.12 -4.13
CA ARG A 93 1.06 -11.62 -3.87
C ARG A 93 1.54 -11.96 -2.46
N ILE A 94 0.72 -11.68 -1.43
CA ILE A 94 1.09 -11.95 -0.03
C ILE A 94 1.34 -13.45 0.18
N GLY A 95 0.48 -14.30 -0.38
CA GLY A 95 0.65 -15.76 -0.29
C GLY A 95 1.93 -16.25 -0.97
N VAL A 96 2.21 -15.80 -2.18
CA VAL A 96 3.42 -16.21 -2.92
C VAL A 96 4.69 -15.69 -2.24
N MET A 97 4.69 -14.45 -1.74
CA MET A 97 5.83 -13.90 -1.01
C MET A 97 6.11 -14.67 0.28
N ALA A 98 5.07 -14.97 1.07
CA ALA A 98 5.22 -15.75 2.29
C ALA A 98 5.80 -17.14 2.01
N PHE A 99 5.30 -17.82 0.97
CA PHE A 99 5.80 -19.13 0.56
C PHE A 99 7.27 -19.11 0.11
N GLN A 100 7.65 -18.10 -0.68
CA GLN A 100 9.03 -17.98 -1.15
C GLN A 100 10.01 -17.65 -0.01
N LEU A 101 9.62 -16.79 0.93
CA LEU A 101 10.42 -16.46 2.11
C LEU A 101 10.68 -17.71 2.96
N GLU A 102 9.64 -18.51 3.23
CA GLU A 102 9.76 -19.77 3.98
C GLU A 102 10.66 -20.78 3.27
N SER A 103 10.52 -20.93 1.95
CA SER A 103 11.29 -21.91 1.17
C SER A 103 12.78 -21.56 1.06
N HIS A 104 13.15 -20.27 1.14
CA HIS A 104 14.53 -19.81 0.93
C HIS A 104 15.24 -19.36 2.22
N LYS A 105 14.68 -19.66 3.40
CA LYS A 105 15.26 -19.32 4.71
C LYS A 105 16.75 -19.71 4.83
N ALA A 106 17.09 -20.91 4.39
CA ALA A 106 18.47 -21.42 4.46
C ALA A 106 19.43 -20.60 3.57
N HIS A 107 19.01 -20.22 2.36
CA HIS A 107 19.82 -19.41 1.46
C HIS A 107 20.06 -18.00 2.03
N ILE A 108 19.01 -17.38 2.59
CA ILE A 108 19.11 -16.06 3.21
C ILE A 108 20.07 -16.09 4.40
N SER A 109 20.01 -17.15 5.22
CA SER A 109 20.96 -17.33 6.32
C SER A 109 22.39 -17.49 5.82
N ALA A 110 22.60 -18.26 4.74
CA ALA A 110 23.92 -18.49 4.17
C ALA A 110 24.55 -17.20 3.62
N GLU A 111 23.77 -16.34 2.95
CA GLU A 111 24.26 -15.06 2.42
C GLU A 111 24.71 -14.10 3.54
N CYS A 112 23.97 -14.05 4.67
CA CYS A 112 24.37 -13.21 5.81
C CYS A 112 25.67 -13.67 6.48
N TRP A 113 25.87 -14.98 6.64
CA TRP A 113 27.11 -15.52 7.26
C TRP A 113 28.28 -15.60 6.27
N GLY A 114 28.01 -15.85 4.98
CA GLY A 114 28.99 -15.88 3.90
C GLY A 114 29.59 -14.51 3.59
N ALA A 115 28.79 -13.45 3.61
CA ALA A 115 29.26 -12.07 3.42
C ALA A 115 30.25 -11.61 4.51
N VAL A 116 30.07 -12.11 5.75
CA VAL A 116 30.94 -11.79 6.90
C VAL A 116 32.28 -12.54 6.83
N ASN A 117 32.29 -13.76 6.29
CA ASN A 117 33.47 -14.64 6.32
C ASN A 117 34.35 -14.60 5.06
N ASP A 118 33.78 -14.46 3.84
CA ASP A 118 34.56 -14.67 2.60
C ASP A 118 35.18 -13.40 2.00
N LYS A 119 34.75 -12.19 2.39
CA LYS A 119 35.26 -10.95 1.78
C LYS A 119 35.71 -9.86 2.76
N GLY A 120 35.58 -10.07 4.07
CA GLY A 120 35.85 -9.02 5.07
C GLY A 120 35.01 -7.75 4.88
N TYR A 121 33.93 -7.83 4.09
CA TYR A 121 33.00 -6.73 3.89
C TYR A 121 32.10 -6.65 5.12
N SER A 122 32.26 -5.60 5.91
CA SER A 122 31.17 -5.13 6.77
C SER A 122 29.94 -4.91 5.86
N PRO A 123 28.72 -5.30 6.23
CA PRO A 123 27.53 -5.00 5.43
C PRO A 123 27.44 -3.49 5.21
N GLN A 124 27.89 -3.02 4.04
CA GLN A 124 27.90 -1.60 3.69
C GLN A 124 26.48 -1.23 3.27
N GLY A 125 25.67 -0.94 4.28
CA GLY A 125 24.28 -0.50 4.17
C GLY A 125 23.57 -0.69 5.50
N THR A 126 22.94 0.37 6.02
CA THR A 126 22.22 0.35 7.31
C THR A 126 21.16 -0.74 7.38
N ALA A 127 20.51 -1.06 6.26
CA ALA A 127 19.53 -2.12 6.21
C ALA A 127 20.13 -3.52 6.05
N ALA A 128 21.32 -3.65 5.44
CA ALA A 128 22.03 -4.92 5.37
C ALA A 128 22.46 -5.41 6.75
N ALA A 129 22.92 -4.48 7.57
CA ALA A 129 23.16 -4.74 8.98
C ALA A 129 21.86 -5.09 9.74
N PHE A 130 20.72 -4.50 9.39
CA PHE A 130 19.46 -4.75 10.08
C PHE A 130 18.95 -6.18 9.89
N TYR A 131 18.95 -6.72 8.66
CA TYR A 131 18.45 -8.07 8.43
C TYR A 131 19.43 -9.17 8.87
N CYS A 132 20.75 -8.94 8.82
CA CYS A 132 21.71 -9.95 9.29
C CYS A 132 21.87 -10.00 10.82
N ASN A 133 21.51 -8.93 11.55
CA ASN A 133 21.51 -8.92 13.02
C ASN A 133 20.19 -9.40 13.64
N THR A 134 19.13 -9.54 12.85
CA THR A 134 17.81 -9.96 13.34
C THR A 134 17.59 -11.45 13.05
N PRO A 135 16.98 -12.24 13.96
CA PRO A 135 16.61 -13.61 13.67
C PRO A 135 15.69 -13.68 12.45
N ILE A 136 16.01 -14.58 11.50
CA ILE A 136 15.32 -14.66 10.20
C ILE A 136 13.82 -14.91 10.36
N ASP A 137 13.41 -15.75 11.33
CA ASP A 137 11.99 -16.00 11.59
C ASP A 137 11.25 -14.73 12.05
N THR A 138 11.86 -13.93 12.92
CA THR A 138 11.31 -12.64 13.36
C THR A 138 11.21 -11.65 12.20
N PHE A 139 12.23 -11.60 11.34
CA PHE A 139 12.23 -10.73 10.16
C PHE A 139 11.10 -11.10 9.19
N ILE A 140 10.93 -12.39 8.88
CA ILE A 140 9.87 -12.90 8.00
C ILE A 140 8.49 -12.57 8.56
N MET A 141 8.29 -12.75 9.87
CA MET A 141 7.04 -12.42 10.53
C MET A 141 6.71 -10.93 10.43
N ILE A 142 7.67 -10.04 10.70
CA ILE A 142 7.49 -8.58 10.61
C ILE A 142 7.19 -8.17 9.16
N PHE A 143 7.89 -8.76 8.19
CA PHE A 143 7.67 -8.47 6.77
C PHE A 143 6.26 -8.87 6.31
N ILE A 144 5.81 -10.08 6.66
CA ILE A 144 4.45 -10.55 6.34
C ILE A 144 3.40 -9.69 7.06
N ALA A 145 3.60 -9.37 8.35
CA ALA A 145 2.70 -8.50 9.09
C ALA A 145 2.58 -7.11 8.43
N GLY A 146 3.70 -6.53 7.98
CA GLY A 146 3.71 -5.27 7.24
C GLY A 146 2.89 -5.33 5.94
N LEU A 147 3.01 -6.41 5.17
CA LEU A 147 2.22 -6.61 3.96
C LEU A 147 0.72 -6.74 4.25
N VAL A 148 0.34 -7.42 5.33
CA VAL A 148 -1.07 -7.56 5.74
C VAL A 148 -1.64 -6.21 6.19
N VAL A 149 -0.86 -5.40 6.91
CA VAL A 149 -1.28 -4.05 7.31
C VAL A 149 -1.45 -3.15 6.07
N ASP A 150 -0.51 -3.18 5.13
CA ASP A 150 -0.64 -2.43 3.86
C ASP A 150 -1.87 -2.88 3.05
N TYR A 151 -2.16 -4.19 3.03
CA TYR A 151 -3.38 -4.71 2.40
C TYR A 151 -4.65 -4.21 3.08
N ALA A 152 -4.69 -4.20 4.42
CA ALA A 152 -5.81 -3.67 5.18
C ALA A 152 -6.01 -2.16 4.93
N LEU A 153 -4.93 -1.38 4.85
CA LEU A 153 -4.97 0.04 4.50
C LEU A 153 -5.49 0.26 3.07
N ASN A 154 -5.10 -0.60 2.12
CA ASN A 154 -5.61 -0.57 0.75
C ASN A 154 -7.12 -0.91 0.65
N LEU A 155 -7.60 -1.87 1.44
CA LEU A 155 -9.02 -2.18 1.53
C LEU A 155 -9.82 -1.04 2.19
N TYR A 156 -9.26 -0.43 3.22
CA TYR A 156 -9.88 0.72 3.87
C TYR A 156 -9.94 1.93 2.92
N MET A 157 -8.90 2.17 2.12
CA MET A 157 -8.90 3.17 1.04
C MET A 157 -10.03 2.91 0.04
N TYR A 158 -10.16 1.66 -0.39
CA TYR A 158 -11.24 1.24 -1.28
C TYR A 158 -12.60 1.58 -0.71
N PHE A 159 -12.85 1.24 0.55
CA PHE A 159 -14.11 1.53 1.24
C PHE A 159 -14.42 3.04 1.27
N VAL A 160 -13.43 3.88 1.62
CA VAL A 160 -13.61 5.34 1.69
C VAL A 160 -13.92 5.94 0.31
N VAL A 161 -13.18 5.55 -0.73
CA VAL A 161 -13.38 6.08 -2.09
C VAL A 161 -14.68 5.54 -2.70
N TRP A 162 -15.03 4.28 -2.44
CA TRP A 162 -16.32 3.71 -2.86
C TRP A 162 -17.48 4.48 -2.24
N ARG A 163 -17.41 4.82 -0.95
CA ARG A 163 -18.42 5.65 -0.28
C ARG A 163 -18.50 7.05 -0.89
N PHE A 164 -17.37 7.65 -1.22
CA PHE A 164 -17.32 8.94 -1.92
C PHE A 164 -17.96 8.86 -3.32
N TYR A 165 -17.68 7.79 -4.06
CA TYR A 165 -18.31 7.49 -5.36
C TYR A 165 -19.83 7.35 -5.26
N VAL A 166 -20.33 6.59 -4.28
CA VAL A 166 -21.77 6.41 -4.05
C VAL A 166 -22.44 7.75 -3.71
N ARG A 167 -21.80 8.60 -2.90
CA ARG A 167 -22.30 9.94 -2.57
C ARG A 167 -22.42 10.82 -3.81
N MET A 168 -21.42 10.82 -4.69
CA MET A 168 -21.48 11.59 -5.94
C MET A 168 -22.55 11.08 -6.90
N ARG A 169 -22.83 9.77 -6.90
CA ARG A 169 -23.91 9.18 -7.71
C ARG A 169 -25.30 9.57 -7.22
N LEU A 170 -25.50 9.61 -5.90
CA LEU A 170 -26.80 9.96 -5.28
C LEU A 170 -27.10 11.46 -5.31
N TYR A 171 -26.06 12.31 -5.29
CA TYR A 171 -26.21 13.77 -5.30
C TYR A 171 -25.48 14.42 -6.48
N PRO A 172 -25.94 14.22 -7.73
CA PRO A 172 -25.26 14.70 -8.93
C PRO A 172 -25.25 16.24 -9.11
N PHE A 173 -26.00 16.99 -8.30
CA PHE A 173 -26.30 18.41 -8.50
C PHE A 173 -26.02 19.31 -7.26
N GLN A 174 -24.81 19.27 -6.71
CA GLN A 174 -24.35 20.31 -5.74
C GLN A 174 -23.27 21.24 -6.28
N LYS A 175 -23.17 21.39 -7.62
CA LYS A 175 -22.19 22.30 -8.27
C LYS A 175 -22.34 23.78 -7.91
N GLY A 176 -23.45 24.20 -7.26
CA GLY A 176 -23.69 25.60 -6.89
C GLY A 176 -23.87 25.91 -5.40
N VAL A 177 -23.96 24.89 -4.52
CA VAL A 177 -24.31 25.12 -3.09
C VAL A 177 -23.18 24.67 -2.14
N ALA A 178 -22.09 24.12 -2.65
CA ALA A 178 -21.00 23.63 -1.80
C ALA A 178 -20.05 24.73 -1.28
N MET A 179 -20.05 25.93 -1.88
CA MET A 179 -19.21 27.04 -1.39
C MET A 179 -19.80 27.78 -0.17
N THR A 180 -21.04 27.49 0.23
CA THR A 180 -21.66 28.10 1.43
C THR A 180 -21.59 27.24 2.69
N TYR A 181 -21.24 25.95 2.60
CA TYR A 181 -21.21 25.06 3.77
C TYR A 181 -19.81 24.75 4.31
N GLU A 182 -18.72 25.11 3.62
CA GLU A 182 -17.36 24.99 4.17
C GLU A 182 -17.05 26.00 5.29
N HIS A 183 -17.97 26.91 5.62
CA HIS A 183 -17.91 27.74 6.83
C HIS A 183 -18.89 27.34 7.95
N GLY A 184 -19.72 26.30 7.75
CA GLY A 184 -20.79 25.96 8.70
C GLY A 184 -20.63 24.62 9.44
N LEU A 185 -19.53 23.89 9.25
CA LEU A 185 -19.37 22.52 9.78
C LEU A 185 -18.16 22.35 10.73
N TYR A 186 -17.61 23.45 11.24
CA TYR A 186 -16.69 23.45 12.40
C TYR A 186 -17.41 23.74 13.73
N GLU A 187 -18.73 23.82 13.72
CA GLU A 187 -19.53 23.82 14.95
C GLU A 187 -20.26 22.48 15.03
N ILE A 188 -20.14 21.85 16.22
CA ILE A 188 -20.65 20.55 16.68
C ILE A 188 -19.73 19.35 16.41
#